data_AF-A0A0A1M7I6-F1
#
_entry.id   AF-A0A0A1M7I6-F1
#
_cell.length_a   1.000
_cell.length_b   1.000
_cell.length_c   1.000
_cell.angle_alpha   90.00
_cell.angle_beta   90.00
_cell.angle_gamma   90.00
#
_symmetry.space_group_name_H-M   'P 1'
#
loop_
_entity.id
_entity.type
_entity.pdbx_description
1 polymer ?
#
loop_
_entity_poly.entity_id
_entity_poly.type
_entity_poly.pdbx_seq_one_letter_code
_entity_poly.pdbx_strand_id
1 'polypeptide(L)' 'MLYHKITSNNGTTKMVDLYEDEIFTYCPSCGVEQNVDTELLQSILIDGDFGGTSIYCTKCAIKGVV' A
#
# COMPACT_ATOMS: atom_id res chain seq x y z
N MET A 1 1.49 3.27 16.36
CA MET A 1 0.29 2.45 16.07
C MET A 1 -0.44 3.12 14.93
N LEU A 2 -0.42 2.50 13.74
CA LEU A 2 -1.18 2.97 12.58
C LEU A 2 -2.57 2.33 12.62
N TYR A 3 -3.59 3.08 12.19
CA TYR A 3 -4.97 2.59 12.13
C TYR A 3 -5.70 3.19 10.94
N HIS A 4 -6.63 2.43 10.36
CA HIS A 4 -7.58 2.93 9.38
C HIS A 4 -8.83 3.46 10.10
N LYS A 5 -9.08 4.76 9.96
CA LYS A 5 -10.31 5.40 10.44
C LYS A 5 -11.38 5.34 9.35
N ILE A 6 -12.46 4.60 9.61
CA ILE A 6 -13.56 4.41 8.67
C ILE A 6 -14.80 5.11 9.22
N THR A 7 -15.34 6.05 8.45
CA THR A 7 -16.61 6.72 8.76
C THR A 7 -17.70 6.16 7.85
N SER A 8 -18.72 5.57 8.44
CA SER A 8 -19.89 5.02 7.73
C SER A 8 -20.88 6.12 7.35
N ASN A 9 -21.75 5.86 6.37
CA ASN A 9 -22.77 6.80 5.91
C ASN A 9 -23.76 7.25 7.01
N ASN A 10 -23.91 6.47 8.07
CA ASN A 10 -24.74 6.80 9.23
C ASN A 10 -23.99 7.66 10.29
N GLY A 11 -22.78 8.13 9.99
CA GLY A 11 -21.95 8.94 10.90
C GLY A 11 -21.15 8.15 11.94
N THR A 12 -21.27 6.81 11.98
CA THR A 12 -20.49 5.98 12.91
C THR A 12 -19.03 5.90 12.46
N THR A 13 -18.10 6.12 13.38
CA THR A 13 -16.65 6.00 13.13
C THR A 13 -16.09 4.76 13.80
N LYS A 14 -15.33 3.95 13.07
CA LYS A 14 -14.55 2.81 13.57
C LYS A 14 -13.06 3.09 13.35
N MET A 15 -12.23 2.68 14.31
CA MET A 15 -10.78 2.60 14.16
C MET A 15 -10.40 1.13 14.06
N VAL A 16 -9.62 0.77 13.04
CA VAL A 16 -9.08 -0.57 12.82
C VAL A 16 -7.58 -0.46 12.88
N ASP A 17 -6.95 -1.08 13.87
CA ASP A 17 -5.49 -1.16 13.95
C ASP A 17 -4.95 -1.92 12.75
N LEU A 18 -3.80 -1.48 12.23
CA LEU A 18 -3.13 -2.10 11.09
C LEU A 18 -1.90 -2.87 11.56
N TYR A 19 -1.77 -4.11 11.09
CA TYR A 19 -0.62 -4.98 11.25
C TYR A 19 0.14 -5.14 9.92
N GLU A 20 1.42 -5.53 9.98
CA GLU A 20 2.32 -5.57 8.82
C GLU A 20 1.82 -6.48 7.69
N ASP A 21 1.13 -7.56 8.03
CA ASP A 21 0.57 -8.53 7.10
C ASP A 21 -0.80 -8.13 6.53
N GLU A 22 -1.30 -6.93 6.84
CA GLU A 22 -2.62 -6.44 6.40
C GLU A 22 -2.57 -5.39 5.29
N ILE A 23 -1.37 -4.93 4.89
CA ILE A 23 -1.19 -3.91 3.86
C ILE A 23 -0.87 -4.57 2.52
N PHE A 24 -1.69 -4.32 1.51
CA PHE A 24 -1.54 -4.88 0.17
C PHE A 24 -1.77 -3.84 -0.90
N THR A 25 -1.21 -4.10 -2.08
CA THR A 25 -1.47 -3.31 -3.28
C THR A 25 -1.50 -4.20 -4.52
N TYR A 26 -1.93 -3.63 -5.64
CA TYR A 26 -1.92 -4.29 -6.94
C TYR A 26 -0.91 -3.62 -7.87
N CYS A 27 -0.15 -4.43 -8.61
CA CYS A 27 0.71 -3.91 -9.66
C CYS A 27 -0.16 -3.28 -10.77
N PRO A 28 0.02 -1.99 -11.11
CA PRO A 28 -0.81 -1.31 -12.10
C PRO A 28 -0.63 -1.86 -13.52
N SER A 29 0.46 -2.58 -13.80
CA SER A 29 0.74 -3.14 -15.12
C SER A 29 0.12 -4.52 -15.36
N CYS A 30 0.06 -5.39 -14.34
CA CYS A 30 -0.38 -6.78 -14.52
C CYS A 30 -1.45 -7.24 -13.52
N GLY A 31 -1.81 -6.41 -12.53
CA GLY A 31 -2.85 -6.70 -11.55
C GLY A 31 -2.47 -7.72 -10.48
N VAL A 32 -1.21 -8.18 -10.42
CA VAL A 32 -0.79 -9.10 -9.36
C VAL A 32 -0.86 -8.41 -8.00
N GLU A 33 -1.47 -9.07 -7.02
CA GLU A 33 -1.48 -8.64 -5.63
C GLU A 33 -0.13 -8.89 -4.99
N GLN A 34 0.29 -7.98 -4.12
CA GLN A 34 1.50 -8.12 -3.34
C GLN A 34 1.33 -7.45 -1.98
N ASN A 35 1.89 -8.09 -0.95
CA ASN A 35 2.00 -7.50 0.38
C ASN A 35 2.99 -6.34 0.34
N VAL A 36 2.68 -5.28 1.08
CA VAL A 36 3.57 -4.15 1.32
C VAL A 36 4.25 -4.38 2.66
N ASP A 37 5.38 -5.08 2.61
CA ASP A 37 6.17 -5.35 3.80
C ASP A 37 6.81 -4.08 4.39
N THR A 38 7.40 -4.22 5.58
CA THR A 38 7.98 -3.11 6.33
C THR A 38 9.12 -2.41 5.58
N GLU A 39 9.95 -3.15 4.84
CA GLU A 39 11.06 -2.56 4.08
C GLU A 39 10.54 -1.72 2.93
N LEU A 40 9.56 -2.24 2.18
CA LEU A 40 8.90 -1.52 1.10
C LEU A 40 8.13 -0.31 1.63
N LEU A 41 7.40 -0.45 2.73
CA LEU A 41 6.68 0.65 3.37
C LEU A 41 7.64 1.77 3.81
N GLN A 42 8.76 1.42 4.45
CA GLN A 42 9.80 2.39 4.82
C GLN A 42 10.33 3.13 3.60
N SER A 43 10.59 2.44 2.49
CA SER A 43 11.10 3.06 1.27
C SER A 43 10.14 4.11 0.68
N ILE A 44 8.82 3.88 0.79
CA ILE A 44 7.80 4.80 0.30
C ILE A 44 7.69 6.03 1.21
N LEU A 45 7.77 5.83 2.53
CA LEU A 45 7.57 6.90 3.51
C LEU A 45 8.76 7.87 3.62
N ILE A 46 9.96 7.47 3.20
CA ILE A 46 11.16 8.32 3.29
C ILE A 46 11.06 9.52 2.32
N ASP A 47 10.59 9.30 1.09
CA ASP A 47 10.63 10.32 0.02
C ASP A 47 9.27 10.52 -0.71
N GLY A 48 8.20 9.86 -0.28
CA GLY A 48 7.00 9.67 -1.11
C GLY A 48 5.65 10.00 -0.46
N ASP A 49 4.62 10.01 -1.33
CA ASP A 49 3.21 10.03 -0.97
C ASP A 49 2.71 8.58 -0.88
N PHE A 50 2.32 8.12 0.31
CA PHE A 50 1.83 6.75 0.48
C PHE A 50 0.60 6.44 -0.40
N GLY A 51 -0.36 7.36 -0.50
CA GLY A 51 -1.59 7.15 -1.26
C GLY A 51 -1.42 7.35 -2.77
N GLY A 52 -0.48 8.20 -3.18
CA GLY A 52 -0.18 8.51 -4.58
C GLY A 52 0.88 7.60 -5.22
N THR A 53 1.57 6.77 -4.45
CA THR A 53 2.66 5.92 -4.96
C THR A 53 2.12 4.65 -5.62
N SER A 54 2.55 4.42 -6.86
CA SER A 54 2.30 3.16 -7.57
C SER A 54 3.47 2.20 -7.40
N ILE A 55 3.19 1.00 -6.91
CA ILE A 55 4.21 -0.04 -6.70
C ILE A 55 4.10 -1.08 -7.81
N TYR A 56 5.19 -1.28 -8.55
CA TYR A 56 5.27 -2.31 -9.58
C TYR A 56 5.82 -3.62 -9.01
N CYS A 57 5.29 -4.76 -9.45
CA CYS A 57 5.86 -6.05 -9.09
C CYS A 57 7.24 -6.22 -9.72
N THR A 58 8.08 -7.07 -9.12
CA THR A 58 9.47 -7.28 -9.57
C THR A 58 9.55 -7.62 -11.06
N LYS A 59 8.59 -8.41 -11.58
CA LYS A 59 8.52 -8.78 -13.00
C LYS A 59 8.26 -7.60 -13.93
N CYS A 60 7.42 -6.64 -13.51
CA CYS A 60 7.10 -5.46 -14.31
C CYS A 60 8.14 -4.34 -14.11
N ALA A 61 8.74 -4.23 -12.93
CA ALA A 61 9.82 -3.26 -12.65
C ALA A 61 11.05 -3.50 -13.56
N ILE A 62 11.42 -4.77 -13.76
CA ILE A 62 12.53 -5.14 -14.67
C ILE A 62 12.24 -4.75 -16.13
N LYS A 63 10.96 -4.74 -16.54
CA LYS A 63 10.56 -4.35 -17.91
C LYS A 63 10.59 -2.83 -18.15
N GLY A 64 10.74 -2.03 -17.09
CA GLY A 64 10.75 -0.56 -17.15
C GLY A 64 12.14 0.06 -17.23
N VAL A 65 13.22 -0.73 -17.22
CA VAL A 65 14.57 -0.22 -17.46
C VAL A 65 14.86 -0.32 -18.96
N VAL A 66 14.52 0.75 -19.69
CA VAL A 66 14.95 1.01 -21.07
C VAL A 66 15.60 2.38 -21.12
#